data_AF-A0A177CQV1-F1
#
_entry.id   AF-A0A177CQV1-F1
#
_cell.length_a   1.000
_cell.length_b   1.000
_cell.length_c   1.000
_cell.angle_alpha   90.00
_cell.angle_beta   90.00
_cell.angle_gamma   90.00
#
_symmetry.space_group_name_H-M   'P 1'
#
loop_
_entity.id
_entity.type
_entity.pdbx_description
1 polymer ?
#
loop_
_entity_poly.entity_id
_entity_poly.type
_entity_poly.pdbx_seq_one_letter_code
_entity_poly.pdbx_strand_id
1 'polypeptide(L)'
;MFEPEPEPRLGAENQQTLDQQLAHRISDLRDEFAKYLARAHATHAELSAILEQPPAEYDSLQNIANQRLAAYDKHVNSKNRPTRNQKPWPNLDNLAADVAQLENFWRVAKTSSGILAFQKLFFWDRSTMLQYKTRGGLSHFGKWARKGALMTGINQNSFSKHFHHATKVDIVAQNGLEWVRVCSSTEKKLLFDLAKLGWQNDSDSDSDDNFGANGTSGPSNIIDDDESLEILRDAHKLARAAKANPLRGCTPRVRFVMTRVASGRVKEIDAILDKIRATGALVQCVGNAPETISFDAALTRMQPGPMPSISQVLNIDYTILRGLVSDISHTECSLQDEQVRQVRESIELEMTEKFLLDVLYPTIASAPMVCTTETFQQLYQVLGLRGSGTEQQRADILFARGGHTKASPENLLAAWRSLSMHPVPGFLQLPIRVVQSKLSENLEKLPEVATKMLDLELYYYSPATKSSAHATRSSFLYGWAHGLTTLTGNGAVSRYQINDRLDQGGLGDGEEGPHFWLLAQMTRVLYGRPRHLWTLPDGENTVDAGTPQNEEAISG
;
A
#
# COMPACT_ATOMS: atom_id res chain seq x y z
N MET A 1 58.79 6.07 34.03
CA MET A 1 57.74 7.09 34.05
C MET A 1 57.73 7.71 32.66
N PHE A 2 56.99 7.11 31.73
CA PHE A 2 56.86 7.60 30.35
C PHE A 2 55.54 8.35 30.29
N GLU A 3 55.61 9.68 30.19
CA GLU A 3 54.45 10.50 29.84
C GLU A 3 54.08 10.23 28.38
N PRO A 4 52.79 10.00 28.05
CA PRO A 4 52.36 9.90 26.67
C PRO A 4 52.36 11.29 26.03
N GLU A 5 53.02 11.42 24.88
CA GLU A 5 52.93 12.60 24.03
C GLU A 5 51.46 12.90 23.67
N PRO A 6 51.03 14.18 23.71
CA PRO A 6 49.70 14.55 23.27
C PRO A 6 49.58 14.42 21.74
N GLU A 7 48.55 13.71 21.28
CA GLU A 7 48.23 13.60 19.85
C GLU A 7 48.14 14.97 19.17
N PRO A 8 48.59 15.08 17.89
CA PRO A 8 48.62 16.35 17.18
C PRO A 8 47.19 16.88 16.96
N ARG A 9 46.91 18.05 17.55
CA ARG A 9 45.65 18.77 17.32
C ARG A 9 45.60 19.23 15.86
N LEU A 10 44.56 18.79 15.13
CA LEU A 10 44.22 19.29 13.80
C LEU A 10 44.15 20.83 13.80
N GLY A 11 44.82 21.48 12.84
CA GLY A 11 44.84 22.94 12.70
C GLY A 11 43.44 23.53 12.51
N ALA A 12 43.21 24.74 13.03
CA ALA A 12 41.90 25.40 13.06
C ALA A 12 41.24 25.55 11.67
N GLU A 13 42.03 25.73 10.60
CA GLU A 13 41.56 25.85 9.22
C GLU A 13 40.97 24.52 8.67
N ASN A 14 41.57 23.38 9.01
CA ASN A 14 41.07 22.06 8.62
C ASN A 14 39.73 21.76 9.32
N GLN A 15 39.59 22.18 10.58
CA GLN A 15 38.35 22.00 11.33
C GLN A 15 37.22 22.87 10.76
N GLN A 16 37.50 24.11 10.36
CA GLN A 16 36.51 25.00 9.75
C GLN A 16 36.01 24.48 8.39
N THR A 17 36.91 23.86 7.61
CA THR A 17 36.58 23.23 6.33
C THR A 17 35.68 22.00 6.52
N LEU A 18 35.97 21.14 7.49
CA LEU A 18 35.14 19.98 7.87
C LEU A 18 33.74 20.42 8.35
N ASP A 19 33.68 21.48 9.17
CA ASP A 19 32.42 22.04 9.66
C ASP A 19 31.53 22.58 8.53
N GLN A 20 32.13 23.23 7.51
CA GLN A 20 31.43 23.73 6.33
C GLN A 20 30.93 22.58 5.43
N GLN A 21 31.74 21.55 5.23
CA GLN A 21 31.33 20.35 4.47
C GLN A 21 30.14 19.65 5.13
N LEU A 22 30.13 19.54 6.46
CA LEU A 22 29.01 18.96 7.19
C LEU A 22 27.73 19.79 7.02
N ALA A 23 27.84 21.12 7.07
CA ALA A 23 26.71 22.04 6.83
C ALA A 23 26.09 21.82 5.45
N HIS A 24 26.94 21.76 4.43
CA HIS A 24 26.51 21.59 3.04
C HIS A 24 25.76 20.27 2.87
N ARG A 25 26.31 19.16 3.38
CA ARG A 25 25.68 17.83 3.35
C ARG A 25 24.31 17.82 4.03
N ILE A 26 24.16 18.49 5.18
CA ILE A 26 22.87 18.60 5.87
C ILE A 26 21.87 19.40 5.03
N SER A 27 22.31 20.52 4.43
CA SER A 27 21.46 21.35 3.57
C SER A 27 20.99 20.58 2.34
N ASP A 28 21.88 19.88 1.65
CA ASP A 28 21.55 19.12 0.45
C ASP A 28 20.51 18.03 0.75
N LEU A 29 20.69 17.29 1.84
CA LEU A 29 19.70 16.29 2.28
C LEU A 29 18.33 16.92 2.57
N ARG A 30 18.31 18.05 3.28
CA ARG A 30 17.05 18.75 3.58
C ARG A 30 16.34 19.17 2.30
N ASP A 31 17.08 19.69 1.33
CA ASP A 31 16.51 20.20 0.09
C ASP A 31 16.01 19.05 -0.80
N GLU A 32 16.73 17.92 -0.87
CA GLU A 32 16.24 16.68 -1.50
C GLU A 32 14.96 16.16 -0.81
N PHE A 33 14.93 16.09 0.53
CA PHE A 33 13.75 15.65 1.26
C PHE A 33 12.56 16.58 1.02
N ALA A 34 12.76 17.89 1.03
CA ALA A 34 11.69 18.87 0.81
C ALA A 34 11.09 18.72 -0.60
N LYS A 35 11.93 18.56 -1.63
CA LYS A 35 11.48 18.28 -3.00
C LYS A 35 10.69 16.98 -3.10
N TYR A 36 11.19 15.91 -2.48
CA TYR A 36 10.49 14.63 -2.44
C TYR A 36 9.11 14.76 -1.78
N LEU A 37 9.04 15.41 -0.62
CA LEU A 37 7.80 15.55 0.15
C LEU A 37 6.75 16.37 -0.59
N ALA A 38 7.14 17.47 -1.21
CA ALA A 38 6.23 18.28 -2.01
C ALA A 38 5.60 17.43 -3.14
N ARG A 39 6.41 16.60 -3.82
CA ARG A 39 5.92 15.71 -4.86
C ARG A 39 5.08 14.55 -4.31
N ALA A 40 5.49 13.97 -3.19
CA ALA A 40 4.81 12.84 -2.57
C ALA A 40 3.44 13.23 -1.98
N HIS A 41 3.32 14.42 -1.40
CA HIS A 41 2.05 14.98 -0.95
C HIS A 41 1.11 15.30 -2.12
N ALA A 42 1.62 15.88 -3.21
CA ALA A 42 0.81 16.11 -4.41
C ALA A 42 0.33 14.79 -5.03
N THR A 43 1.24 13.83 -5.19
CA THR A 43 0.94 12.49 -5.73
C THR A 43 -0.01 11.73 -4.80
N HIS A 44 0.15 11.82 -3.48
CA HIS A 44 -0.77 11.21 -2.53
C HIS A 44 -2.13 11.92 -2.53
N ALA A 45 -2.21 13.23 -2.67
CA ALA A 45 -3.48 13.93 -2.83
C ALA A 45 -4.24 13.41 -4.07
N GLU A 46 -3.56 13.28 -5.21
CA GLU A 46 -4.10 12.70 -6.44
C GLU A 46 -4.52 11.22 -6.23
N LEU A 47 -3.65 10.40 -5.64
CA LEU A 47 -3.92 8.98 -5.42
C LEU A 47 -4.89 8.70 -4.28
N SER A 48 -5.04 9.56 -3.28
CA SER A 48 -5.97 9.37 -2.15
C SER A 48 -7.40 9.62 -2.59
N ALA A 49 -7.61 10.53 -3.54
CA ALA A 49 -8.87 10.72 -4.22
C ALA A 49 -9.29 9.46 -5.01
N ILE A 50 -8.32 8.72 -5.58
CA ILE A 50 -8.58 7.57 -6.46
C ILE A 50 -8.55 6.23 -5.70
N LEU A 51 -7.57 6.02 -4.83
CA LEU A 51 -7.21 4.75 -4.22
C LEU A 51 -7.54 4.64 -2.73
N GLU A 52 -8.03 5.70 -2.08
CA GLU A 52 -8.31 5.75 -0.63
C GLU A 52 -7.19 5.10 0.21
N GLN A 53 -5.93 5.29 -0.20
CA GLN A 53 -4.80 4.82 0.59
C GLN A 53 -4.72 5.64 1.89
N PRO A 54 -4.33 5.02 3.02
CA PRO A 54 -4.11 5.76 4.25
C PRO A 54 -3.13 6.92 3.96
N PRO A 55 -3.29 8.08 4.63
CA PRO A 55 -2.36 9.19 4.48
C PRO A 55 -0.96 8.67 4.72
N ALA A 56 -0.13 8.88 3.70
CA ALA A 56 1.22 8.41 3.76
C ALA A 56 2.01 9.24 4.79
N GLU A 57 2.73 8.54 5.65
CA GLU A 57 3.43 9.13 6.79
C GLU A 57 4.85 9.53 6.35
N TYR A 58 4.94 10.60 5.55
CA TYR A 58 6.23 11.07 5.03
C TYR A 58 6.95 12.06 5.94
N ASP A 59 6.20 12.77 6.79
CA ASP A 59 6.71 13.92 7.56
C ASP A 59 7.82 13.56 8.57
N SER A 60 7.97 12.28 8.90
CA SER A 60 8.98 11.81 9.85
C SER A 60 10.41 12.17 9.43
N LEU A 61 10.76 12.05 8.14
CA LEU A 61 12.10 12.39 7.66
C LEU A 61 12.38 13.89 7.63
N GLN A 62 11.40 14.72 7.22
CA GLN A 62 11.57 16.17 7.24
C GLN A 62 11.84 16.66 8.65
N ASN A 63 11.07 16.14 9.61
CA ASN A 63 11.21 16.48 11.02
C ASN A 63 12.60 16.08 11.54
N ILE A 64 13.10 14.90 11.16
CA ILE A 64 14.45 14.46 11.52
C ILE A 64 15.52 15.38 10.90
N ALA A 65 15.43 15.69 9.61
CA ALA A 65 16.41 16.55 8.93
C ALA A 65 16.42 17.97 9.53
N ASN A 66 15.24 18.56 9.77
CA ASN A 66 15.09 19.87 10.40
C ASN A 66 15.69 19.90 11.82
N GLN A 67 15.55 18.82 12.59
CA GLN A 67 16.15 18.72 13.93
C GLN A 67 17.67 18.62 13.89
N ARG A 68 18.24 17.90 12.91
CA ARG A 68 19.70 17.81 12.74
C ARG A 68 20.29 19.14 12.31
N LEU A 69 19.63 19.86 11.41
CA LEU A 69 20.03 21.22 11.05
C LEU A 69 19.95 22.18 12.25
N ALA A 70 18.85 22.13 13.02
CA ALA A 70 18.74 22.95 14.23
C ALA A 70 19.79 22.60 15.30
N ALA A 71 20.26 21.34 15.37
CA ALA A 71 21.35 20.94 16.24
C ALA A 71 22.71 21.46 15.74
N TYR A 72 22.94 21.44 14.43
CA TYR A 72 24.10 22.06 13.79
C TYR A 72 24.13 23.58 14.04
N ASP A 73 23.04 24.28 13.76
CA ASP A 73 22.93 25.73 13.96
C ASP A 73 23.18 26.13 15.41
N LYS A 74 22.69 25.33 16.38
CA LYS A 74 22.98 25.55 17.81
C LYS A 74 24.46 25.35 18.14
N HIS A 75 25.13 24.37 17.52
CA HIS A 75 26.56 24.12 17.71
C HIS A 75 27.42 25.24 17.10
N VAL A 76 27.07 25.75 15.91
CA VAL A 76 27.76 26.87 15.28
C VAL A 76 27.55 28.17 16.07
N ASN A 77 26.33 28.45 16.52
CA ASN A 77 26.01 29.66 17.27
C ASN A 77 26.57 29.65 18.71
N SER A 78 26.79 28.49 19.31
CA SER A 78 27.38 28.38 20.66
C SER A 78 28.89 28.65 20.67
N LYS A 79 29.60 28.43 19.55
CA LYS A 79 31.02 28.84 19.40
C LYS A 79 31.24 30.35 19.57
N ASN A 80 30.18 31.18 19.44
CA ASN A 80 30.23 32.64 19.59
C ASN A 80 29.89 33.17 21.00
N ARG A 81 29.65 32.31 22.01
CA ARG A 81 29.43 32.77 23.41
C ARG A 81 30.14 31.88 24.43
N PRO A 82 31.21 32.36 25.09
CA PRO A 82 31.83 31.62 26.18
C PRO A 82 31.01 31.83 27.46
N THR A 83 30.30 30.82 27.93
CA THR A 83 29.76 30.86 29.31
C THR A 83 30.01 29.55 30.04
N ARG A 84 30.47 29.71 31.28
CA ARG A 84 31.25 28.77 32.09
C ARG A 84 30.49 27.53 32.61
N ASN A 85 29.18 27.41 32.40
CA ASN A 85 28.33 26.42 33.10
C ASN A 85 27.28 25.71 32.22
N GLN A 86 27.61 25.24 31.01
CA GLN A 86 26.70 24.39 30.22
C GLN A 86 27.21 22.96 30.06
N LYS A 87 26.26 22.01 30.10
CA LYS A 87 26.51 20.58 29.81
C LYS A 87 27.26 20.44 28.48
N PRO A 88 28.21 19.49 28.37
CA PRO A 88 28.96 19.29 27.13
C PRO A 88 27.98 19.05 25.97
N TRP A 89 28.13 19.87 24.93
CA TRP A 89 27.32 19.86 23.72
C TRP A 89 27.44 18.51 22.98
N PRO A 90 26.51 18.18 22.05
CA PRO A 90 26.69 17.02 21.20
C PRO A 90 28.05 17.15 20.48
N ASN A 91 28.97 16.22 20.72
CA ASN A 91 30.26 16.19 20.02
C ASN A 91 29.98 16.23 18.50
N LEU A 92 30.69 17.08 17.76
CA LEU A 92 30.55 17.22 16.30
C LEU A 92 30.71 15.85 15.60
N ASP A 93 31.55 14.98 16.14
CA ASP A 93 31.72 13.60 15.65
C ASP A 93 30.42 12.78 15.70
N ASN A 94 29.60 12.97 16.75
CA ASN A 94 28.30 12.31 16.87
C ASN A 94 27.31 12.86 15.84
N LEU A 95 27.32 14.18 15.59
CA LEU A 95 26.48 14.78 14.57
C LEU A 95 26.89 14.31 13.17
N ALA A 96 28.20 14.23 12.88
CA ALA A 96 28.70 13.71 11.61
C ALA A 96 28.33 12.24 11.40
N ALA A 97 28.40 11.41 12.45
CA ALA A 97 27.95 10.03 12.42
C ALA A 97 26.43 9.92 12.17
N ASP A 98 25.62 10.76 12.81
CA ASP A 98 24.17 10.82 12.61
C ASP A 98 23.81 11.22 11.17
N VAL A 99 24.52 12.20 10.60
CA VAL A 99 24.33 12.64 9.21
C VAL A 99 24.70 11.52 8.24
N ALA A 100 25.82 10.83 8.46
CA ALA A 100 26.21 9.69 7.63
C ALA A 100 25.18 8.55 7.68
N GLN A 101 24.55 8.31 8.84
CA GLN A 101 23.44 7.34 8.95
C GLN A 101 22.23 7.78 8.13
N LEU A 102 21.90 9.07 8.16
CA LEU A 102 20.77 9.63 7.41
C LEU A 102 21.02 9.59 5.90
N GLU A 103 22.25 9.85 5.45
CA GLU A 103 22.66 9.68 4.04
C GLU A 103 22.54 8.23 3.58
N ASN A 104 22.96 7.28 4.42
CA ASN A 104 22.84 5.86 4.11
C ASN A 104 21.38 5.44 4.00
N PHE A 105 20.54 5.87 4.96
CA PHE A 105 19.10 5.67 4.90
C PHE A 105 18.53 6.23 3.60
N TRP A 106 18.90 7.46 3.24
CA TRP A 106 18.37 8.11 2.05
C TRP A 106 18.84 7.47 0.76
N ARG A 107 20.09 6.98 0.72
CA ARG A 107 20.58 6.19 -0.40
C ARG A 107 19.73 4.93 -0.61
N VAL A 108 19.37 4.23 0.46
CA VAL A 108 18.48 3.06 0.38
C VAL A 108 17.08 3.46 -0.09
N ALA A 109 16.53 4.57 0.41
CA ALA A 109 15.25 5.09 -0.06
C ALA A 109 15.29 5.40 -1.57
N LYS A 110 16.37 6.03 -2.07
CA LYS A 110 16.58 6.29 -3.50
C LYS A 110 16.68 5.03 -4.35
N THR A 111 17.01 3.87 -3.78
CA THR A 111 16.97 2.58 -4.51
C THR A 111 15.60 1.92 -4.52
N SER A 112 14.64 2.42 -3.73
CA SER A 112 13.31 1.85 -3.58
C SER A 112 12.28 2.55 -4.49
N SER A 113 11.15 1.89 -4.75
CA SER A 113 10.02 2.44 -5.52
C SER A 113 8.76 2.52 -4.68
N GLY A 114 7.77 3.34 -5.07
CA GLY A 114 6.44 3.32 -4.45
C GLY A 114 6.46 3.54 -2.93
N ILE A 115 7.23 4.52 -2.45
CA ILE A 115 7.44 4.72 -1.01
C ILE A 115 6.17 5.30 -0.39
N LEU A 116 5.61 4.64 0.62
CA LEU A 116 4.39 5.07 1.33
C LEU A 116 4.66 5.66 2.71
N ALA A 117 5.77 5.30 3.35
CA ALA A 117 6.07 5.81 4.68
C ALA A 117 7.54 5.63 5.02
N PHE A 118 7.99 6.49 5.93
CA PHE A 118 9.28 6.33 6.59
C PHE A 118 9.07 6.13 8.08
N GLN A 119 9.86 5.22 8.65
CA GLN A 119 9.94 5.01 10.09
C GLN A 119 8.60 4.64 10.75
N LYS A 120 7.76 3.87 10.04
CA LYS A 120 6.42 3.48 10.46
C LYS A 120 6.42 2.31 11.44
N LEU A 121 5.49 2.32 12.39
CA LEU A 121 5.29 1.22 13.34
C LEU A 121 4.20 0.27 12.84
N PHE A 122 4.48 -1.03 12.92
CA PHE A 122 3.54 -2.10 12.62
C PHE A 122 3.35 -2.99 13.85
N PHE A 123 2.11 -3.44 14.06
CA PHE A 123 1.70 -4.21 15.23
C PHE A 123 1.26 -5.61 14.80
N TRP A 124 1.55 -6.64 15.57
CA TRP A 124 1.07 -8.01 15.29
C TRP A 124 0.00 -8.50 16.26
N ASP A 125 -0.48 -7.64 17.16
CA ASP A 125 -1.61 -7.90 18.04
C ASP A 125 -2.63 -6.75 17.92
N ARG A 126 -3.83 -7.10 17.43
CA ARG A 126 -4.94 -6.16 17.21
C ARG A 126 -5.50 -5.62 18.53
N SER A 127 -5.44 -6.39 19.62
CA SER A 127 -5.94 -5.96 20.93
C SER A 127 -5.08 -4.83 21.50
N THR A 128 -3.76 -4.95 21.35
CA THR A 128 -2.79 -3.91 21.67
C THR A 128 -3.06 -2.63 20.87
N MET A 129 -3.31 -2.72 19.56
CA MET A 129 -3.59 -1.56 18.71
C MET A 129 -4.86 -0.78 19.16
N LEU A 130 -5.94 -1.50 19.52
CA LEU A 130 -7.20 -0.91 19.96
C LEU A 130 -7.09 -0.24 21.35
N GLN A 131 -6.29 -0.81 22.26
CA GLN A 131 -6.02 -0.19 23.57
C GLN A 131 -5.28 1.14 23.44
N TYR A 132 -4.38 1.29 22.46
CA TYR A 132 -3.70 2.57 22.20
C TYR A 132 -4.62 3.62 21.56
N LYS A 133 -5.56 3.22 20.69
CA LYS A 133 -6.54 4.13 20.09
C LYS A 133 -7.54 4.69 21.11
N THR A 134 -7.96 3.89 22.09
CA THR A 134 -9.03 4.24 23.05
C THR A 134 -8.55 5.05 24.27
N ARG A 135 -7.29 4.90 24.72
CA ARG A 135 -6.76 5.59 25.92
C ARG A 135 -6.24 7.04 25.68
N GLY A 136 -6.75 7.77 24.70
CA GLY A 136 -6.28 9.15 24.40
C GLY A 136 -4.83 9.23 23.88
N GLY A 137 -4.28 8.09 23.43
CA GLY A 137 -2.89 7.91 23.02
C GLY A 137 -2.47 8.67 21.76
N LEU A 138 -3.41 9.14 20.93
CA LEU A 138 -3.09 10.01 19.78
C LEU A 138 -2.38 11.31 20.20
N SER A 139 -2.68 11.85 21.38
CA SER A 139 -2.03 13.06 21.90
C SER A 139 -0.57 12.82 22.34
N HIS A 140 -0.22 11.58 22.74
CA HIS A 140 1.15 11.19 23.09
C HIS A 140 1.92 10.62 21.88
N PHE A 141 1.25 9.91 20.98
CA PHE A 141 1.78 9.41 19.70
C PHE A 141 2.17 10.57 18.78
N GLY A 142 1.28 11.56 18.64
CA GLY A 142 1.59 12.83 17.96
C GLY A 142 2.72 13.60 18.65
N LYS A 143 2.86 13.53 19.97
CA LYS A 143 4.00 14.14 20.69
C LYS A 143 5.31 13.38 20.50
N TRP A 144 5.32 12.05 20.40
CA TRP A 144 6.55 11.28 20.14
C TRP A 144 6.98 11.35 18.67
N ALA A 145 6.03 11.37 17.74
CA ALA A 145 6.29 11.57 16.31
C ALA A 145 6.68 13.03 15.99
N ARG A 146 6.02 14.05 16.57
CA ARG A 146 6.33 15.48 16.32
C ARG A 146 7.56 15.99 17.08
N LYS A 147 7.95 15.37 18.19
CA LYS A 147 9.08 15.86 18.99
C LYS A 147 10.43 15.34 18.50
N GLY A 148 10.48 14.48 17.45
CA GLY A 148 11.67 13.78 16.94
C GLY A 148 12.78 13.64 17.98
N ALA A 149 12.37 13.20 19.16
CA ALA A 149 13.21 13.22 20.33
C ALA A 149 14.04 11.95 20.23
N LEU A 150 15.17 12.09 19.56
CA LEU A 150 16.40 11.34 19.85
C LEU A 150 16.33 9.83 19.58
N MET A 151 16.35 9.43 18.31
CA MET A 151 16.80 8.09 17.90
C MET A 151 18.33 7.90 18.02
N THR A 152 19.00 8.75 18.78
CA THR A 152 20.39 8.55 19.22
C THR A 152 20.51 8.35 20.73
N GLY A 153 19.38 8.30 21.46
CA GLY A 153 19.42 8.15 22.92
C GLY A 153 18.19 7.53 23.59
N ILE A 154 17.11 7.23 22.88
CA ILE A 154 16.10 6.29 23.41
C ILE A 154 16.65 4.88 23.20
N ASN A 155 17.19 4.31 24.28
CA ASN A 155 17.55 2.92 24.37
C ASN A 155 16.40 2.06 23.83
N GLN A 156 16.67 1.13 22.90
CA GLN A 156 15.69 0.16 22.41
C GLN A 156 14.91 -0.52 23.55
N ASN A 157 15.52 -0.64 24.73
CA ASN A 157 14.88 -1.14 25.95
C ASN A 157 13.62 -0.36 26.35
N SER A 158 13.59 0.97 26.19
CA SER A 158 12.40 1.79 26.50
C SER A 158 11.28 1.62 25.48
N PHE A 159 11.61 1.34 24.21
CA PHE A 159 10.61 1.02 23.18
C PHE A 159 10.03 -0.37 23.42
N SER A 160 10.88 -1.36 23.73
CA SER A 160 10.44 -2.73 24.02
C SER A 160 9.52 -2.81 25.25
N LYS A 161 9.75 -1.96 26.26
CA LYS A 161 8.97 -1.92 27.51
C LYS A 161 7.54 -1.37 27.33
N HIS A 162 7.31 -0.58 26.28
CA HIS A 162 6.00 0.02 26.00
C HIS A 162 5.32 -0.58 24.78
N PHE A 163 6.03 -1.27 23.89
CA PHE A 163 5.48 -1.78 22.64
C PHE A 163 5.92 -3.22 22.38
N HIS A 164 5.59 -4.12 23.31
CA HIS A 164 5.92 -5.55 23.25
C HIS A 164 5.39 -6.25 21.98
N HIS A 165 4.36 -5.69 21.34
CA HIS A 165 3.73 -6.22 20.13
C HIS A 165 3.86 -5.31 18.90
N ALA A 166 4.90 -4.47 18.84
CA ALA A 166 5.17 -3.60 17.69
C ALA A 166 6.63 -3.65 17.24
N THR A 167 6.84 -3.40 15.96
CA THR A 167 8.15 -3.24 15.34
C THR A 167 8.17 -2.03 14.43
N LYS A 168 9.36 -1.48 14.19
CA LYS A 168 9.57 -0.32 13.35
C LYS A 168 10.12 -0.75 11.99
N VAL A 169 9.49 -0.26 10.92
CA VAL A 169 9.96 -0.37 9.55
C VAL A 169 10.54 0.97 9.13
N ASP A 170 11.75 0.96 8.58
CA ASP A 170 12.47 2.19 8.22
C ASP A 170 11.93 2.80 6.93
N ILE A 171 11.65 1.98 5.91
CA ILE A 171 11.05 2.40 4.64
C ILE A 171 9.96 1.40 4.25
N VAL A 172 8.76 1.90 3.98
CA VAL A 172 7.66 1.12 3.39
C VAL A 172 7.66 1.42 1.90
N ALA A 173 8.03 0.45 1.07
CA ALA A 173 8.24 0.56 -0.36
C ALA A 173 7.30 -0.36 -1.16
N GLN A 174 7.36 -0.26 -2.49
CA GLN A 174 6.54 -1.01 -3.45
C GLN A 174 5.04 -0.92 -3.12
N ASN A 175 4.57 0.28 -2.80
CA ASN A 175 3.20 0.55 -2.39
C ASN A 175 2.75 -0.31 -1.20
N GLY A 176 3.67 -0.63 -0.29
CA GLY A 176 3.41 -1.37 0.95
C GLY A 176 3.76 -2.85 0.92
N LEU A 177 4.07 -3.40 -0.26
CA LEU A 177 4.45 -4.82 -0.43
C LEU A 177 5.90 -5.12 -0.03
N GLU A 178 6.75 -4.09 0.18
CA GLU A 178 8.11 -4.27 0.64
C GLU A 178 8.41 -3.43 1.88
N TRP A 179 8.96 -4.06 2.91
CA TRP A 179 9.36 -3.42 4.16
C TRP A 179 10.88 -3.47 4.30
N VAL A 180 11.51 -2.30 4.40
CA VAL A 180 12.97 -2.20 4.48
C VAL A 180 13.40 -1.80 5.89
N ARG A 181 14.37 -2.53 6.42
CA ARG A 181 15.09 -2.22 7.67
C ARG A 181 16.52 -1.81 7.31
N VAL A 182 16.92 -0.59 7.67
CA VAL A 182 18.27 -0.07 7.37
C VAL A 182 19.15 -0.24 8.60
N CYS A 183 20.15 -1.11 8.50
CA CYS A 183 21.04 -1.44 9.60
C CYS A 183 22.38 -0.71 9.45
N SER A 184 22.73 0.08 10.47
CA SER A 184 23.99 0.84 10.55
C SER A 184 25.04 0.19 11.47
N SER A 185 24.77 -1.01 12.00
CA SER A 185 25.73 -1.80 12.79
C SER A 185 26.98 -2.11 11.98
N THR A 186 28.14 -2.00 12.62
CA THR A 186 29.43 -2.37 12.04
C THR A 186 29.75 -3.83 12.32
N GLU A 187 30.62 -4.42 11.51
CA GLU A 187 31.17 -5.76 11.75
C GLU A 187 31.76 -5.88 13.15
N LYS A 188 32.57 -4.89 13.58
CA LYS A 188 33.14 -4.82 14.93
C LYS A 188 32.08 -4.84 16.04
N LYS A 189 30.97 -4.11 15.86
CA LYS A 189 29.89 -4.06 16.85
C LYS A 189 29.20 -5.41 16.95
N LEU A 190 28.88 -6.04 15.81
CA LEU A 190 28.25 -7.36 15.80
C LEU A 190 29.14 -8.42 16.47
N LEU A 191 30.44 -8.41 16.19
CA LEU A 191 31.39 -9.32 16.84
C LEU A 191 31.51 -9.07 18.34
N PHE A 192 31.48 -7.80 18.78
CA PHE A 192 31.48 -7.47 20.19
C PHE A 192 30.18 -7.93 20.88
N ASP A 193 29.03 -7.73 20.24
CA ASP A 193 27.74 -8.17 20.75
C ASP A 193 27.69 -9.71 20.84
N LEU A 194 28.24 -10.42 19.85
CA LEU A 194 28.42 -11.88 19.90
C LEU A 194 29.33 -12.34 21.04
N ALA A 195 30.50 -11.71 21.19
CA ALA A 195 31.44 -12.06 22.25
C ALA A 195 30.83 -11.82 23.65
N LYS A 196 30.02 -10.76 23.80
CA LYS A 196 29.30 -10.46 25.03
C LYS A 196 28.26 -11.52 25.40
N LEU A 197 27.69 -12.20 24.41
CA LEU A 197 26.76 -13.29 24.59
C LEU A 197 27.45 -14.64 24.87
N GLY A 198 28.79 -14.65 24.95
CA GLY A 198 29.54 -15.89 25.17
C GLY A 198 29.50 -16.83 23.98
N TRP A 199 29.25 -16.31 22.77
CA TRP A 199 29.12 -17.14 21.58
C TRP A 199 30.43 -17.87 21.27
N GLN A 200 30.46 -19.17 21.56
CA GLN A 200 31.53 -20.09 21.23
C GLN A 200 31.11 -20.82 19.96
N ASN A 201 31.95 -20.72 18.93
CA ASN A 201 31.71 -21.36 17.64
C ASN A 201 32.00 -22.85 17.84
N ASP A 202 31.01 -23.64 18.28
CA ASP A 202 31.12 -25.10 18.45
C ASP A 202 31.16 -25.81 17.09
N SER A 203 32.12 -25.42 16.26
CA SER A 203 32.49 -26.06 15.00
C SER A 203 33.90 -26.60 15.10
N ASP A 204 34.22 -27.26 16.22
CA ASP A 204 35.29 -28.25 16.28
C ASP A 204 34.62 -29.63 16.35
N SER A 205 34.45 -30.22 15.17
CA SER A 205 34.18 -31.64 15.02
C SER A 205 35.44 -32.40 15.44
N ASP A 206 35.43 -33.04 16.60
CA ASP A 206 36.21 -34.27 16.84
C ASP A 206 35.65 -35.11 18.01
N SER A 207 35.40 -36.37 17.67
CA SER A 207 35.39 -37.60 18.51
C SER A 207 34.30 -37.86 19.57
N ASP A 208 33.57 -38.95 19.31
CA ASP A 208 32.92 -39.92 20.20
C ASP A 208 33.06 -39.72 21.72
N ASP A 209 31.92 -39.68 22.42
CA ASP A 209 31.67 -40.64 23.51
C ASP A 209 30.19 -40.70 23.91
N ASN A 210 29.66 -41.91 23.87
CA ASN A 210 28.30 -42.31 24.26
C ASN A 210 28.27 -42.62 25.77
N PHE A 211 27.48 -41.89 26.59
CA PHE A 211 26.92 -42.43 27.84
C PHE A 211 25.67 -41.65 28.32
N GLY A 212 24.57 -42.40 28.51
CA GLY A 212 23.77 -42.29 29.74
C GLY A 212 22.43 -41.55 29.69
N ALA A 213 21.36 -42.28 29.44
CA ALA A 213 19.98 -41.87 29.70
C ALA A 213 19.68 -41.76 31.21
N ASN A 214 19.09 -40.63 31.66
CA ASN A 214 17.85 -40.55 32.45
C ASN A 214 17.66 -39.16 33.08
N GLY A 215 16.51 -38.54 32.84
CA GLY A 215 16.10 -37.30 33.51
C GLY A 215 14.86 -36.65 32.91
N THR A 216 13.69 -37.29 33.05
CA THR A 216 12.37 -36.68 32.85
C THR A 216 12.20 -35.41 33.69
N SER A 217 12.00 -34.23 33.07
CA SER A 217 11.37 -33.03 33.68
C SER A 217 11.09 -31.92 32.64
N GLY A 218 9.83 -31.78 32.22
CA GLY A 218 9.18 -30.51 31.80
C GLY A 218 9.61 -29.84 30.47
N PRO A 219 8.75 -29.00 29.86
CA PRO A 219 9.11 -28.23 28.68
C PRO A 219 10.05 -27.10 29.12
N SER A 220 11.34 -27.37 29.10
CA SER A 220 12.35 -26.33 29.24
C SER A 220 12.17 -25.33 28.10
N ASN A 221 11.72 -24.12 28.42
CA ASN A 221 11.97 -22.92 27.62
C ASN A 221 13.48 -22.76 27.48
N ILE A 222 14.07 -23.46 26.50
CA ILE A 222 15.33 -23.05 25.91
C ILE A 222 14.95 -21.81 25.12
N ILE A 223 15.08 -20.64 25.74
CA ILE A 223 15.18 -19.40 24.99
C ILE A 223 16.43 -19.60 24.16
N ASP A 224 16.26 -19.79 22.84
CA ASP A 224 17.35 -19.85 21.89
C ASP A 224 18.28 -18.66 22.17
N ASP A 225 19.54 -18.92 22.53
CA ASP A 225 20.55 -17.88 22.84
C ASP A 225 20.66 -16.85 21.71
N ASP A 226 20.19 -17.20 20.52
CA ASP A 226 20.06 -16.42 19.30
C ASP A 226 19.08 -15.22 19.37
N GLU A 227 18.06 -15.24 20.23
CA GLU A 227 17.18 -14.06 20.44
C GLU A 227 17.87 -12.91 21.18
N SER A 228 19.08 -13.15 21.69
CA SER A 228 19.82 -12.17 22.48
C SER A 228 20.43 -11.05 21.62
N LEU A 229 20.70 -11.30 20.34
CA LEU A 229 21.13 -10.26 19.41
C LEU A 229 19.95 -9.39 18.98
N GLU A 230 20.11 -8.08 19.19
CA GLU A 230 19.10 -7.07 18.85
C GLU A 230 18.63 -7.15 17.39
N ILE A 231 19.55 -7.42 16.45
CA ILE A 231 19.26 -7.50 15.03
C ILE A 231 18.47 -8.76 14.64
N LEU A 232 18.73 -9.90 15.30
CA LEU A 232 17.98 -11.14 15.10
C LEU A 232 16.58 -11.01 15.69
N ARG A 233 16.47 -10.39 16.86
CA ARG A 233 15.17 -10.05 17.46
C ARG A 233 14.35 -9.13 16.54
N ASP A 234 14.98 -8.13 15.94
CA ASP A 234 14.32 -7.25 14.97
C ASP A 234 13.83 -8.03 13.74
N ALA A 235 14.61 -8.99 13.23
CA ALA A 235 14.22 -9.85 12.10
C ALA A 235 12.99 -10.69 12.41
N HIS A 236 12.95 -11.38 13.56
CA HIS A 236 11.79 -12.16 13.99
C HIS A 236 10.55 -11.28 14.20
N LYS A 237 10.70 -10.12 14.84
CA LYS A 237 9.60 -9.16 15.04
C LYS A 237 9.07 -8.64 13.72
N LEU A 238 9.94 -8.31 12.76
CA LEU A 238 9.55 -7.86 11.43
C LEU A 238 8.85 -8.97 10.64
N ALA A 239 9.35 -10.19 10.66
CA ALA A 239 8.70 -11.33 10.03
C ALA A 239 7.30 -11.57 10.62
N ARG A 240 7.17 -11.53 11.95
CA ARG A 240 5.87 -11.67 12.63
C ARG A 240 4.92 -10.53 12.33
N ALA A 241 5.42 -9.29 12.32
CA ALA A 241 4.63 -8.11 11.97
C ALA A 241 4.17 -8.13 10.52
N ALA A 242 5.04 -8.52 9.58
CA ALA A 242 4.69 -8.64 8.17
C ALA A 242 3.56 -9.67 7.98
N LYS A 243 3.69 -10.86 8.58
CA LYS A 243 2.65 -11.91 8.54
C LYS A 243 1.32 -11.46 9.15
N ALA A 244 1.35 -10.59 10.16
CA ALA A 244 0.15 -10.07 10.82
C ALA A 244 -0.48 -8.85 10.10
N ASN A 245 0.21 -8.26 9.13
CA ASN A 245 -0.26 -7.12 8.34
C ASN A 245 -0.13 -7.44 6.84
N PRO A 246 -0.85 -8.46 6.33
CA PRO A 246 -0.92 -8.70 4.90
C PRO A 246 -1.51 -7.45 4.22
N LEU A 247 -1.01 -7.17 3.02
CA LEU A 247 -1.56 -6.15 2.16
C LEU A 247 -2.09 -6.84 0.90
N ARG A 248 -3.42 -6.86 0.76
CA ARG A 248 -4.12 -7.56 -0.33
C ARG A 248 -3.83 -9.06 -0.31
N GLY A 249 -3.81 -9.67 0.88
CA GLY A 249 -3.46 -11.08 1.08
C GLY A 249 -1.98 -11.42 1.02
N CYS A 250 -1.13 -10.55 0.47
CA CYS A 250 0.31 -10.78 0.39
C CYS A 250 1.00 -10.32 1.68
N THR A 251 1.81 -11.20 2.27
CA THR A 251 2.72 -10.81 3.35
C THR A 251 3.81 -9.88 2.78
N PRO A 252 4.01 -8.66 3.33
CA PRO A 252 5.04 -7.77 2.84
C PRO A 252 6.43 -8.39 2.93
N ARG A 253 7.23 -8.25 1.87
CA ARG A 253 8.58 -8.79 1.81
C ARG A 253 9.51 -7.95 2.69
N VAL A 254 10.12 -8.58 3.68
CA VAL A 254 11.08 -7.91 4.58
C VAL A 254 12.47 -7.93 3.96
N ARG A 255 13.10 -6.76 3.88
CA ARG A 255 14.47 -6.58 3.37
C ARG A 255 15.35 -5.85 4.37
N PHE A 256 16.44 -6.48 4.80
CA PHE A 256 17.50 -5.90 5.61
C PHE A 256 18.60 -5.33 4.72
N VAL A 257 18.96 -4.07 4.92
CA VAL A 257 20.07 -3.42 4.23
C VAL A 257 21.16 -3.09 5.22
N MET A 258 22.24 -3.87 5.18
CA MET A 258 23.44 -3.69 5.99
C MET A 258 24.35 -2.66 5.33
N THR A 259 24.40 -1.45 5.88
CA THR A 259 25.13 -0.32 5.27
C THR A 259 26.62 -0.31 5.55
N ARG A 260 27.10 -1.16 6.49
CA ARG A 260 28.48 -1.19 6.98
C ARG A 260 29.04 -2.60 7.22
N VAL A 261 28.41 -3.62 6.64
CA VAL A 261 28.80 -5.03 6.76
C VAL A 261 28.91 -5.61 5.36
N ALA A 262 30.02 -6.29 5.06
CA ALA A 262 30.19 -7.08 3.85
C ALA A 262 29.99 -8.57 4.15
N SER A 263 29.38 -9.31 3.22
CA SER A 263 29.21 -10.76 3.34
C SER A 263 30.45 -11.49 2.83
N GLY A 264 30.73 -12.68 3.35
CA GLY A 264 31.83 -13.55 2.96
C GLY A 264 33.19 -13.19 3.56
N ARG A 265 33.24 -12.21 4.47
CA ARG A 265 34.50 -11.78 5.12
C ARG A 265 34.77 -12.46 6.44
N VAL A 266 33.73 -12.66 7.25
CA VAL A 266 33.84 -13.12 8.64
C VAL A 266 32.74 -14.16 8.87
N LYS A 267 33.14 -15.40 9.15
CA LYS A 267 32.23 -16.55 9.26
C LYS A 267 31.13 -16.33 10.30
N GLU A 268 31.51 -15.74 11.43
CA GLU A 268 30.63 -15.41 12.55
C GLU A 268 29.52 -14.43 12.14
N ILE A 269 29.87 -13.44 11.31
CA ILE A 269 28.91 -12.46 10.80
C ILE A 269 28.02 -13.10 9.73
N ASP A 270 28.59 -13.90 8.84
CA ASP A 270 27.82 -14.59 7.80
C ASP A 270 26.78 -15.55 8.41
N ALA A 271 27.11 -16.23 9.50
CA ALA A 271 26.15 -17.04 10.26
C ALA A 271 24.99 -16.20 10.85
N ILE A 272 25.23 -14.96 11.31
CA ILE A 272 24.15 -14.05 11.69
C ILE A 272 23.29 -13.70 10.46
N LEU A 273 23.92 -13.37 9.32
CA LEU A 273 23.20 -13.01 8.10
C LEU A 273 22.32 -14.18 7.62
N ASP A 274 22.80 -15.41 7.73
CA ASP A 274 22.04 -16.62 7.40
C ASP A 274 20.87 -16.84 8.35
N LYS A 275 21.04 -16.59 9.65
CA LYS A 275 19.92 -16.58 10.61
C LYS A 275 18.86 -15.53 10.28
N ILE A 276 19.26 -14.34 9.81
CA ILE A 276 18.30 -13.33 9.32
C ILE A 276 17.58 -13.85 8.06
N ARG A 277 18.31 -14.47 7.13
CA ARG A 277 17.70 -15.06 5.91
C ARG A 277 16.72 -16.18 6.25
N ALA A 278 17.02 -16.98 7.27
CA ALA A 278 16.15 -18.05 7.75
C ALA A 278 14.78 -17.56 8.24
N THR A 279 14.64 -16.28 8.62
CA THR A 279 13.32 -15.70 8.92
C THR A 279 12.47 -15.40 7.68
N GLY A 280 12.98 -15.68 6.47
CA GLY A 280 12.37 -15.31 5.19
C GLY A 280 12.72 -13.89 4.71
N ALA A 281 13.63 -13.20 5.40
CA ALA A 281 14.03 -11.84 5.03
C ALA A 281 15.13 -11.84 3.97
N LEU A 282 15.07 -10.88 3.05
CA LEU A 282 16.16 -10.62 2.10
C LEU A 282 17.26 -9.81 2.79
N VAL A 283 18.52 -10.17 2.59
CA VAL A 283 19.66 -9.47 3.20
C VAL A 283 20.59 -8.91 2.14
N GLN A 284 20.77 -7.60 2.16
CA GLN A 284 21.64 -6.85 1.25
C GLN A 284 22.83 -6.26 2.01
N CYS A 285 24.05 -6.60 1.61
CA CYS A 285 25.30 -6.16 2.25
C CYS A 285 26.10 -5.18 1.38
N VAL A 286 27.12 -4.54 1.99
CA VAL A 286 28.09 -3.69 1.29
C VAL A 286 28.86 -4.54 0.28
N GLY A 287 28.68 -4.26 -1.01
CA GLY A 287 29.23 -5.04 -2.14
C GLY A 287 28.15 -5.56 -3.09
N ASN A 288 26.95 -5.85 -2.59
CA ASN A 288 25.78 -6.27 -3.38
C ASN A 288 24.73 -5.15 -3.47
N ALA A 289 25.12 -3.92 -3.17
CA ALA A 289 24.22 -2.77 -3.21
C ALA A 289 24.14 -2.21 -4.64
N PRO A 290 22.95 -1.80 -5.11
CA PRO A 290 22.81 -1.11 -6.39
C PRO A 290 23.71 0.13 -6.45
N GLU A 291 24.12 0.50 -7.66
CA GLU A 291 24.84 1.74 -7.90
C GLU A 291 24.09 2.96 -7.35
N THR A 292 24.84 4.00 -7.00
CA THR A 292 24.24 5.21 -6.44
C THR A 292 23.49 5.97 -7.53
N ILE A 293 22.17 6.00 -7.41
CA ILE A 293 21.28 6.71 -8.34
C ILE A 293 21.17 8.17 -7.90
N SER A 294 21.22 9.11 -8.85
CA SER A 294 20.98 10.53 -8.58
C SER A 294 19.56 10.76 -8.05
N PHE A 295 19.34 11.81 -7.28
CA PHE A 295 18.02 12.11 -6.75
C PHE A 295 16.98 12.34 -7.85
N ASP A 296 17.33 13.09 -8.90
CA ASP A 296 16.39 13.40 -9.99
C ASP A 296 15.95 12.13 -10.74
N ALA A 297 16.86 11.17 -10.95
CA ALA A 297 16.53 9.89 -11.58
C ALA A 297 15.70 8.97 -10.65
N ALA A 298 15.89 9.08 -9.33
CA ALA A 298 15.16 8.30 -8.34
C ALA A 298 13.76 8.86 -8.05
N LEU A 299 13.57 10.18 -8.13
CA LEU A 299 12.39 10.90 -7.64
C LEU A 299 11.07 10.32 -8.18
N THR A 300 10.96 10.10 -9.49
CA THR A 300 9.75 9.58 -10.13
C THR A 300 9.41 8.17 -9.65
N ARG A 301 10.43 7.31 -9.52
CA ARG A 301 10.25 5.92 -9.09
C ARG A 301 9.91 5.81 -7.61
N MET A 302 10.49 6.68 -6.79
CA MET A 302 10.22 6.72 -5.34
C MET A 302 8.79 7.14 -5.01
N GLN A 303 8.12 7.87 -5.91
CA GLN A 303 6.74 8.28 -5.67
C GLN A 303 5.84 7.05 -5.47
N PRO A 304 4.83 7.16 -4.58
CA PRO A 304 3.72 6.21 -4.57
C PRO A 304 3.16 6.14 -5.98
N GLY A 305 3.10 4.92 -6.50
CA GLY A 305 2.50 4.69 -7.79
C GLY A 305 1.10 4.14 -7.61
N PRO A 306 0.21 4.27 -8.61
CA PRO A 306 -0.68 3.15 -8.90
C PRO A 306 0.18 1.86 -8.89
N MET A 307 -0.27 0.81 -8.19
CA MET A 307 0.42 -0.50 -8.23
C MET A 307 0.71 -0.91 -9.70
N PRO A 308 1.75 -1.74 -9.95
CA PRO A 308 2.44 -1.81 -11.25
C PRO A 308 1.48 -2.01 -12.41
N SER A 309 1.71 -1.23 -13.48
CA SER A 309 1.16 -1.38 -14.83
C SER A 309 -0.12 -2.19 -14.93
N ILE A 310 -1.24 -1.48 -15.15
CA ILE A 310 -2.49 -2.10 -15.59
C ILE A 310 -2.17 -3.11 -16.72
N SER A 311 -2.78 -4.30 -16.67
CA SER A 311 -2.54 -5.37 -17.64
C SER A 311 -2.79 -4.91 -19.07
N GLN A 312 -2.09 -5.52 -20.03
CA GLN A 312 -2.22 -5.18 -21.45
C GLN A 312 -3.66 -5.36 -21.97
N VAL A 313 -4.41 -6.28 -21.38
CA VAL A 313 -5.84 -6.50 -21.63
C VAL A 313 -6.60 -6.26 -20.32
N LEU A 314 -7.67 -5.49 -20.38
CA LEU A 314 -8.47 -5.12 -19.20
C LEU A 314 -9.68 -6.04 -19.07
N ASN A 315 -9.90 -6.54 -17.86
CA ASN A 315 -11.15 -7.21 -17.53
C ASN A 315 -12.13 -6.19 -16.94
N ILE A 316 -13.33 -6.08 -17.48
CA ILE A 316 -14.30 -5.04 -17.13
C ILE A 316 -15.43 -5.64 -16.29
N ASP A 317 -15.61 -5.11 -15.08
CA ASP A 317 -16.74 -5.46 -14.21
C ASP A 317 -18.06 -4.81 -14.69
N TYR A 318 -19.19 -5.38 -14.27
CA TYR A 318 -20.51 -4.92 -14.69
C TYR A 318 -20.78 -3.46 -14.31
N THR A 319 -20.21 -2.98 -13.19
CA THR A 319 -20.39 -1.58 -12.75
C THR A 319 -19.77 -0.59 -13.73
N ILE A 320 -18.61 -0.92 -14.30
CA ILE A 320 -17.96 -0.11 -15.33
C ILE A 320 -18.73 -0.17 -16.65
N LEU A 321 -19.17 -1.36 -17.06
CA LEU A 321 -20.02 -1.50 -18.26
C LEU A 321 -21.30 -0.67 -18.17
N ARG A 322 -21.92 -0.64 -16.98
CA ARG A 322 -23.10 0.20 -16.74
C ARG A 322 -22.78 1.69 -16.87
N GLY A 323 -21.65 2.13 -16.31
CA GLY A 323 -21.19 3.51 -16.48
C GLY A 323 -20.91 3.87 -17.94
N LEU A 324 -20.29 2.96 -18.69
CA LEU A 324 -20.01 3.11 -20.12
C LEU A 324 -21.26 3.33 -20.96
N VAL A 325 -22.37 2.66 -20.66
CA VAL A 325 -23.59 2.77 -21.48
C VAL A 325 -24.58 3.79 -20.94
N SER A 326 -24.42 4.28 -19.71
CA SER A 326 -25.38 5.17 -19.04
C SER A 326 -25.59 6.49 -19.80
N ASP A 327 -26.84 6.94 -19.89
CA ASP A 327 -27.13 8.29 -20.43
C ASP A 327 -26.47 9.38 -19.58
N ILE A 328 -26.33 9.17 -18.26
CA ILE A 328 -25.68 10.12 -17.35
C ILE A 328 -24.24 10.41 -17.81
N SER A 329 -23.53 9.40 -18.30
CA SER A 329 -22.14 9.54 -18.75
C SER A 329 -22.00 10.12 -20.16
N HIS A 330 -23.09 10.27 -20.91
CA HIS A 330 -23.07 10.63 -22.33
C HIS A 330 -23.86 11.88 -22.68
N THR A 331 -24.70 12.37 -21.76
CA THR A 331 -25.66 13.45 -21.98
C THR A 331 -25.81 14.32 -20.74
N GLU A 332 -26.30 15.55 -20.92
CA GLU A 332 -26.73 16.37 -19.79
C GLU A 332 -28.06 15.86 -19.24
N CYS A 333 -28.01 15.27 -18.04
CA CYS A 333 -29.19 14.81 -17.33
C CYS A 333 -29.63 15.84 -16.28
N SER A 334 -30.92 16.18 -16.28
CA SER A 334 -31.52 17.05 -15.26
C SER A 334 -31.90 16.25 -14.01
N LEU A 335 -31.73 16.87 -12.84
CA LEU A 335 -32.24 16.35 -11.58
C LEU A 335 -33.77 16.46 -11.57
N GLN A 336 -34.44 15.38 -11.19
CA GLN A 336 -35.89 15.32 -11.02
C GLN A 336 -36.22 14.77 -9.63
N ASP A 337 -37.32 15.21 -9.03
CA ASP A 337 -37.64 14.85 -7.65
C ASP A 337 -38.10 13.40 -7.48
N GLU A 338 -38.67 12.81 -8.53
CA GLU A 338 -39.13 11.42 -8.55
C GLU A 338 -38.00 10.41 -8.80
N GLN A 339 -36.77 10.88 -9.04
CA GLN A 339 -35.62 10.01 -9.27
C GLN A 339 -35.18 9.33 -7.97
N VAL A 340 -34.80 8.05 -8.10
CA VAL A 340 -34.22 7.30 -7.00
C VAL A 340 -32.89 7.97 -6.60
N ARG A 341 -32.63 8.03 -5.29
CA ARG A 341 -31.43 8.63 -4.70
C ARG A 341 -30.12 8.34 -5.45
N GLN A 342 -29.89 7.08 -5.84
CA GLN A 342 -28.68 6.67 -6.58
C GLN A 342 -28.52 7.34 -7.95
N VAL A 343 -29.62 7.63 -8.64
CA VAL A 343 -29.61 8.36 -9.93
C VAL A 343 -29.25 9.81 -9.68
N ARG A 344 -29.86 10.46 -8.67
CA ARG A 344 -29.55 11.84 -8.27
C ARG A 344 -28.07 11.99 -7.90
N GLU A 345 -27.56 11.12 -7.04
CA GLU A 345 -26.14 11.09 -6.65
C GLU A 345 -25.22 10.86 -7.85
N SER A 346 -25.62 10.04 -8.83
CA SER A 346 -24.84 9.85 -10.06
C SER A 346 -24.80 11.11 -10.93
N ILE A 347 -25.92 11.83 -11.05
CA ILE A 347 -26.01 13.06 -11.83
C ILE A 347 -25.18 14.16 -11.17
N GLU A 348 -25.32 14.35 -9.86
CA GLU A 348 -24.54 15.32 -9.08
C GLU A 348 -23.03 15.06 -9.21
N LEU A 349 -22.62 13.79 -9.15
CA LEU A 349 -21.22 13.42 -9.32
C LEU A 349 -20.74 13.64 -10.76
N GLU A 350 -21.58 13.44 -11.78
CA GLU A 350 -21.23 13.77 -13.17
C GLU A 350 -21.14 15.28 -13.42
N MET A 351 -21.81 16.11 -12.62
CA MET A 351 -21.67 17.56 -12.70
C MET A 351 -20.30 18.04 -12.18
N THR A 352 -19.70 17.31 -11.23
CA THR A 352 -18.40 17.66 -10.64
C THR A 352 -17.22 16.99 -11.33
N GLU A 353 -17.35 15.72 -11.73
CA GLU A 353 -16.30 14.92 -12.39
C GLU A 353 -16.92 14.13 -13.54
N LYS A 354 -16.44 14.34 -14.77
CA LYS A 354 -16.96 13.64 -15.96
C LYS A 354 -16.41 12.23 -16.00
N PHE A 355 -17.26 11.23 -15.76
CA PHE A 355 -16.81 9.84 -15.61
C PHE A 355 -16.03 9.34 -16.84
N LEU A 356 -16.48 9.67 -18.05
CA LEU A 356 -15.78 9.22 -19.25
C LEU A 356 -14.48 9.98 -19.50
N LEU A 357 -14.51 11.32 -19.39
CA LEU A 357 -13.39 12.17 -19.78
C LEU A 357 -12.29 12.22 -18.73
N ASP A 358 -12.65 12.38 -17.47
CA ASP A 358 -11.70 12.64 -16.38
C ASP A 358 -11.16 11.33 -15.80
N VAL A 359 -11.94 10.24 -15.89
CA VAL A 359 -11.65 8.97 -15.20
C VAL A 359 -11.41 7.82 -16.18
N LEU A 360 -12.42 7.47 -16.97
CA LEU A 360 -12.42 6.19 -17.69
C LEU A 360 -11.48 6.19 -18.91
N TYR A 361 -11.64 7.13 -19.84
CA TYR A 361 -10.84 7.17 -21.07
C TYR A 361 -9.33 7.32 -20.81
N PRO A 362 -8.87 8.16 -19.87
CA PRO A 362 -7.46 8.20 -19.49
C PRO A 362 -6.95 6.86 -18.96
N THR A 363 -7.80 6.10 -18.25
CA THR A 363 -7.38 4.84 -17.63
C THR A 363 -7.36 3.67 -18.62
N ILE A 364 -8.37 3.53 -19.48
CA ILE A 364 -8.42 2.40 -20.42
C ILE A 364 -7.47 2.59 -21.60
N ALA A 365 -7.11 3.85 -21.93
CA ALA A 365 -6.22 4.19 -23.03
C ALA A 365 -6.57 3.37 -24.30
N SER A 366 -5.56 2.76 -24.93
CA SER A 366 -5.72 1.88 -26.10
C SER A 366 -5.80 0.39 -25.75
N ALA A 367 -6.04 0.03 -24.49
CA ALA A 367 -6.01 -1.37 -24.06
C ALA A 367 -7.26 -2.13 -24.56
N PRO A 368 -7.09 -3.33 -25.13
CA PRO A 368 -8.22 -4.22 -25.42
C PRO A 368 -8.97 -4.57 -24.13
N MET A 369 -10.29 -4.72 -24.23
CA MET A 369 -11.16 -4.99 -23.10
C MET A 369 -11.93 -6.30 -23.27
N VAL A 370 -12.09 -7.02 -22.16
CA VAL A 370 -12.89 -8.24 -22.06
C VAL A 370 -13.88 -8.15 -20.90
N CYS A 371 -14.98 -8.88 -20.95
CA CYS A 371 -15.84 -9.10 -19.80
C CYS A 371 -16.41 -10.53 -19.80
N THR A 372 -16.79 -11.03 -18.63
CA THR A 372 -17.35 -12.38 -18.51
C THR A 372 -18.78 -12.45 -19.06
N THR A 373 -19.20 -13.64 -19.50
CA THR A 373 -20.57 -13.91 -19.96
C THR A 373 -21.63 -13.49 -18.94
N GLU A 374 -21.39 -13.72 -17.65
CA GLU A 374 -22.29 -13.37 -16.55
C GLU A 374 -22.40 -11.85 -16.40
N THR A 375 -21.29 -11.14 -16.51
CA THR A 375 -21.27 -9.67 -16.48
C THR A 375 -21.99 -9.08 -17.70
N PHE A 376 -21.79 -9.67 -18.88
CA PHE A 376 -22.52 -9.33 -20.10
C PHE A 376 -24.03 -9.57 -19.94
N GLN A 377 -24.44 -10.74 -19.46
CA GLN A 377 -25.86 -11.09 -19.24
C GLN A 377 -26.52 -10.17 -18.21
N GLN A 378 -25.81 -9.86 -17.12
CA GLN A 378 -26.29 -8.95 -16.09
C GLN A 378 -26.55 -7.55 -16.63
N LEU A 379 -25.67 -7.02 -17.48
CA LEU A 379 -25.89 -5.72 -18.11
C LEU A 379 -27.18 -5.71 -18.93
N TYR A 380 -27.37 -6.71 -19.80
CA TYR A 380 -28.56 -6.80 -20.66
C TYR A 380 -29.85 -7.05 -19.87
N GLN A 381 -29.79 -7.82 -18.78
CA GLN A 381 -30.92 -7.98 -17.87
C GLN A 381 -31.33 -6.62 -17.27
N VAL A 382 -30.36 -5.84 -16.78
CA VAL A 382 -30.62 -4.52 -16.18
C VAL A 382 -31.11 -3.51 -17.24
N LEU A 383 -30.56 -3.53 -18.44
CA LEU A 383 -31.00 -2.70 -19.57
C LEU A 383 -32.42 -3.03 -20.02
N GLY A 384 -32.81 -4.31 -20.02
CA GLY A 384 -34.17 -4.73 -20.35
C GLY A 384 -35.20 -4.26 -19.32
N LEU A 385 -34.82 -4.21 -18.04
CA LEU A 385 -35.70 -3.78 -16.94
C LEU A 385 -35.78 -2.25 -16.80
N ARG A 386 -34.68 -1.55 -17.01
CA ARG A 386 -34.54 -0.13 -16.62
C ARG A 386 -33.95 0.77 -17.70
N GLY A 387 -33.29 0.23 -18.71
CA GLY A 387 -32.53 1.00 -19.68
C GLY A 387 -33.40 1.84 -20.61
N SER A 388 -32.86 3.00 -21.01
CA SER A 388 -33.40 3.79 -22.12
C SER A 388 -33.07 3.14 -23.47
N GLY A 389 -33.70 3.63 -24.55
CA GLY A 389 -33.38 3.18 -25.90
C GLY A 389 -31.93 3.50 -26.32
N THR A 390 -31.41 4.65 -25.89
CA THR A 390 -30.02 5.07 -26.16
C THR A 390 -29.01 4.26 -25.36
N GLU A 391 -29.33 3.91 -24.10
CA GLU A 391 -28.49 3.01 -23.29
C GLU A 391 -28.41 1.60 -23.91
N GLN A 392 -29.52 1.08 -24.45
CA GLN A 392 -29.54 -0.19 -25.17
C GLN A 392 -28.73 -0.12 -26.48
N GLN A 393 -28.89 0.95 -27.26
CA GLN A 393 -28.12 1.15 -28.49
C GLN A 393 -26.61 1.22 -28.22
N ARG A 394 -26.18 1.93 -27.16
CA ARG A 394 -24.77 1.96 -26.75
C ARG A 394 -24.28 0.57 -26.37
N ALA A 395 -25.05 -0.21 -25.61
CA ALA A 395 -24.68 -1.58 -25.27
C ALA A 395 -24.50 -2.46 -26.54
N ASP A 396 -25.39 -2.33 -27.52
CA ASP A 396 -25.30 -3.09 -28.77
C ASP A 396 -24.06 -2.70 -29.59
N ILE A 397 -23.67 -1.43 -29.60
CA ILE A 397 -22.40 -1.00 -30.22
C ILE A 397 -21.20 -1.56 -29.44
N LEU A 398 -21.23 -1.47 -28.10
CA LEU A 398 -20.14 -1.90 -27.21
C LEU A 398 -19.77 -3.37 -27.42
N PHE A 399 -20.76 -4.22 -27.70
CA PHE A 399 -20.60 -5.66 -27.90
C PHE A 399 -20.73 -6.12 -29.36
N ALA A 400 -20.81 -5.19 -30.32
CA ALA A 400 -21.07 -5.49 -31.73
C ALA A 400 -22.27 -6.45 -31.93
N ARG A 401 -23.44 -6.09 -31.38
CA ARG A 401 -24.67 -6.88 -31.43
C ARG A 401 -25.73 -6.25 -32.32
N GLY A 402 -26.76 -7.04 -32.65
CA GLY A 402 -27.86 -6.61 -33.51
C GLY A 402 -27.34 -6.18 -34.89
N GLY A 403 -27.68 -4.95 -35.28
CA GLY A 403 -27.23 -4.35 -36.54
C GLY A 403 -25.71 -4.17 -36.66
N HIS A 404 -24.96 -4.33 -35.56
CA HIS A 404 -23.52 -4.10 -35.51
C HIS A 404 -22.66 -5.37 -35.59
N THR A 405 -23.26 -6.56 -35.73
CA THR A 405 -22.57 -7.87 -35.69
C THR A 405 -21.44 -8.03 -36.73
N LYS A 406 -21.49 -7.28 -37.83
CA LYS A 406 -20.48 -7.29 -38.90
C LYS A 406 -19.77 -5.94 -39.06
N ALA A 407 -19.95 -5.00 -38.14
CA ALA A 407 -19.33 -3.70 -38.21
C ALA A 407 -17.83 -3.80 -37.92
N SER A 408 -17.02 -3.04 -38.66
CA SER A 408 -15.60 -2.89 -38.34
C SER A 408 -15.43 -2.07 -37.04
N PRO A 409 -14.28 -2.18 -36.35
CA PRO A 409 -13.98 -1.36 -35.17
C PRO A 409 -14.15 0.15 -35.41
N GLU A 410 -13.78 0.65 -36.60
CA GLU A 410 -13.91 2.06 -36.96
C GLU A 410 -15.38 2.48 -37.07
N ASN A 411 -16.23 1.60 -37.63
CA ASN A 411 -17.66 1.85 -37.74
C ASN A 411 -18.35 1.80 -36.37
N LEU A 412 -17.94 0.89 -35.49
CA LEU A 412 -18.41 0.85 -34.10
C LEU A 412 -18.03 2.13 -33.36
N LEU A 413 -16.79 2.58 -33.52
CA LEU A 413 -16.29 3.80 -32.89
C LEU A 413 -16.98 5.05 -33.42
N ALA A 414 -17.27 5.11 -34.72
CA ALA A 414 -18.06 6.18 -35.32
C ALA A 414 -19.50 6.20 -34.80
N ALA A 415 -20.14 5.03 -34.68
CA ALA A 415 -21.47 4.90 -34.11
C ALA A 415 -21.49 5.32 -32.62
N TRP A 416 -20.49 4.88 -31.84
CA TRP A 416 -20.32 5.25 -30.45
C TRP A 416 -20.18 6.77 -30.27
N ARG A 417 -19.38 7.42 -31.12
CA ARG A 417 -19.22 8.89 -31.16
C ARG A 417 -20.53 9.61 -31.39
N SER A 418 -21.39 9.09 -32.26
CA SER A 418 -22.67 9.74 -32.56
C SER A 418 -23.65 9.73 -31.38
N LEU A 419 -23.44 8.85 -30.39
CA LEU A 419 -24.26 8.70 -29.19
C LEU A 419 -23.64 9.30 -27.92
N SER A 420 -22.59 10.11 -28.05
CA SER A 420 -21.95 10.81 -26.93
C SER A 420 -21.84 12.30 -27.22
N MET A 421 -22.14 13.14 -26.23
CA MET A 421 -21.83 14.58 -26.30
C MET A 421 -20.35 14.88 -26.10
N HIS A 422 -19.57 13.90 -25.61
CA HIS A 422 -18.17 14.07 -25.25
C HIS A 422 -17.23 13.61 -26.37
N PRO A 423 -16.02 14.21 -26.49
CA PRO A 423 -15.02 13.73 -27.43
C PRO A 423 -14.60 12.30 -27.07
N VAL A 424 -14.79 11.37 -28.02
CA VAL A 424 -14.39 9.96 -27.84
C VAL A 424 -13.00 9.75 -28.43
N PRO A 425 -12.04 9.20 -27.67
CA PRO A 425 -10.69 8.95 -28.14
C PRO A 425 -10.61 8.12 -29.43
N GLY A 426 -9.63 8.44 -30.27
CA GLY A 426 -9.30 7.70 -31.50
C GLY A 426 -8.92 6.24 -31.26
N PHE A 427 -8.34 5.98 -30.10
CA PHE A 427 -7.70 4.72 -29.76
C PHE A 427 -8.60 3.77 -28.94
N LEU A 428 -9.86 4.16 -28.67
CA LEU A 428 -10.80 3.32 -27.93
C LEU A 428 -11.05 2.00 -28.69
N GLN A 429 -10.75 0.88 -28.04
CA GLN A 429 -10.88 -0.46 -28.63
C GLN A 429 -12.31 -0.99 -28.49
N LEU A 430 -13.01 -1.16 -29.61
CA LEU A 430 -14.34 -1.77 -29.70
C LEU A 430 -14.34 -2.91 -30.73
N PRO A 431 -15.12 -4.00 -30.50
CA PRO A 431 -16.01 -4.24 -29.36
C PRO A 431 -15.29 -4.80 -28.12
N ILE A 432 -15.95 -4.72 -26.97
CA ILE A 432 -15.55 -5.48 -25.77
C ILE A 432 -15.84 -6.96 -26.02
N ARG A 433 -14.84 -7.83 -25.81
CA ARG A 433 -15.00 -9.27 -26.05
C ARG A 433 -15.63 -9.95 -24.84
N VAL A 434 -16.65 -10.76 -25.09
CA VAL A 434 -17.28 -11.59 -24.05
C VAL A 434 -16.52 -12.91 -23.94
N VAL A 435 -16.09 -13.26 -22.72
CA VAL A 435 -15.34 -14.47 -22.41
C VAL A 435 -16.12 -15.37 -21.46
N GLN A 436 -15.97 -16.69 -21.60
CA GLN A 436 -16.62 -17.63 -20.69
C GLN A 436 -15.85 -17.71 -19.36
N SER A 437 -16.48 -17.29 -18.26
CA SER A 437 -15.97 -17.53 -16.92
C SER A 437 -16.28 -18.97 -16.51
N LYS A 438 -15.48 -19.92 -17.00
CA LYS A 438 -15.57 -21.32 -16.55
C LYS A 438 -15.07 -21.40 -15.11
N LEU A 439 -15.97 -21.17 -14.17
CA LEU A 439 -15.66 -20.96 -12.76
C LEU A 439 -14.82 -22.09 -12.14
N SER A 440 -15.16 -23.35 -12.43
CA SER A 440 -14.40 -24.52 -11.97
C SER A 440 -12.96 -24.52 -12.49
N GLU A 441 -12.78 -24.32 -13.80
CA GLU A 441 -11.45 -24.26 -14.44
C GLU A 441 -10.63 -23.05 -13.95
N ASN A 442 -11.29 -21.93 -13.63
CA ASN A 442 -10.62 -20.76 -13.05
C ASN A 442 -10.15 -21.04 -11.63
N LEU A 443 -10.98 -21.67 -10.79
CA LEU A 443 -10.63 -22.00 -9.41
C LEU A 443 -9.47 -23.00 -9.32
N GLU A 444 -9.35 -23.94 -10.25
CA GLU A 444 -8.21 -24.86 -10.33
C GLU A 444 -6.86 -24.15 -10.53
N LYS A 445 -6.87 -22.95 -11.14
CA LYS A 445 -5.66 -22.13 -11.38
C LYS A 445 -5.36 -21.16 -10.24
N LEU A 446 -6.28 -21.03 -9.29
CA LEU A 446 -6.24 -20.00 -8.26
C LEU A 446 -5.80 -20.58 -6.91
N PRO A 447 -5.21 -19.73 -6.05
CA PRO A 447 -4.97 -20.07 -4.65
C PRO A 447 -6.22 -20.59 -3.94
N GLU A 448 -6.04 -21.44 -2.93
CA GLU A 448 -7.15 -21.99 -2.14
C GLU A 448 -8.02 -20.88 -1.53
N VAL A 449 -7.41 -19.76 -1.13
CA VAL A 449 -8.13 -18.59 -0.60
C VAL A 449 -9.14 -18.00 -1.59
N ALA A 450 -8.99 -18.22 -2.90
CA ALA A 450 -9.97 -17.80 -3.91
C ALA A 450 -11.32 -18.50 -3.74
N THR A 451 -11.36 -19.71 -3.18
CA THR A 451 -12.62 -20.41 -2.87
C THR A 451 -13.46 -19.64 -1.85
N LYS A 452 -12.82 -18.89 -0.93
CA LYS A 452 -13.51 -18.01 0.03
C LYS A 452 -14.22 -16.84 -0.66
N MET A 453 -13.90 -16.54 -1.92
CA MET A 453 -14.64 -15.57 -2.73
C MET A 453 -15.95 -16.13 -3.27
N LEU A 454 -16.15 -17.45 -3.24
CA LEU A 454 -17.44 -18.06 -3.60
C LEU A 454 -18.53 -17.71 -2.59
N ASP A 455 -18.14 -17.61 -1.33
CA ASP A 455 -18.98 -17.25 -0.18
C ASP A 455 -19.21 -15.74 -0.04
N LEU A 456 -18.86 -14.95 -1.07
CA LEU A 456 -19.30 -13.56 -1.17
C LEU A 456 -20.81 -13.53 -1.36
N GLU A 457 -21.55 -13.74 -0.27
CA GLU A 457 -22.93 -13.28 -0.13
C GLU A 457 -22.88 -11.76 -0.10
N LEU A 458 -22.93 -11.18 -1.29
CA LEU A 458 -23.00 -9.75 -1.46
C LEU A 458 -24.27 -9.26 -0.77
N TYR A 459 -24.05 -8.54 0.33
CA TYR A 459 -25.06 -8.00 1.23
C TYR A 459 -26.02 -7.05 0.50
N TYR A 460 -26.96 -7.61 -0.27
CA TYR A 460 -28.03 -6.88 -0.92
C TYR A 460 -29.28 -7.76 -1.00
N TYR A 461 -30.31 -7.30 -0.29
CA TYR A 461 -31.56 -8.00 0.03
C TYR A 461 -32.59 -8.12 -1.12
N SER A 462 -32.18 -8.15 -2.41
CA SER A 462 -33.12 -8.26 -3.54
C SER A 462 -32.77 -9.39 -4.51
N PRO A 463 -33.75 -10.09 -5.12
CA PRO A 463 -33.50 -11.05 -6.20
C PRO A 463 -32.69 -10.45 -7.37
N ALA A 464 -32.90 -9.17 -7.68
CA ALA A 464 -32.14 -8.44 -8.69
C ALA A 464 -30.65 -8.22 -8.32
N THR A 465 -30.33 -8.22 -7.03
CA THR A 465 -28.97 -8.00 -6.52
C THR A 465 -28.18 -9.31 -6.39
N LYS A 466 -28.84 -10.48 -6.31
CA LYS A 466 -28.16 -11.79 -6.40
C LYS A 466 -27.47 -11.99 -7.75
N SER A 467 -28.10 -11.60 -8.85
CA SER A 467 -27.51 -11.72 -10.20
C SER A 467 -26.30 -10.79 -10.38
N SER A 468 -26.37 -9.58 -9.80
CA SER A 468 -25.26 -8.63 -9.74
C SER A 468 -24.04 -9.20 -8.98
N ALA A 469 -24.29 -10.01 -7.97
CA ALA A 469 -23.25 -10.66 -7.18
C ALA A 469 -22.49 -11.71 -7.97
N HIS A 470 -23.22 -12.54 -8.72
CA HIS A 470 -22.64 -13.53 -9.61
C HIS A 470 -21.78 -12.89 -10.71
N ALA A 471 -22.27 -11.81 -11.33
CA ALA A 471 -21.51 -11.05 -12.32
C ALA A 471 -20.19 -10.52 -11.75
N THR A 472 -20.26 -9.82 -10.61
CA THR A 472 -19.08 -9.28 -9.92
C THR A 472 -18.09 -10.41 -9.61
N ARG A 473 -18.54 -11.48 -8.97
CA ARG A 473 -17.70 -12.63 -8.61
C ARG A 473 -17.03 -13.27 -9.82
N SER A 474 -17.77 -13.48 -10.90
CA SER A 474 -17.23 -14.05 -12.14
C SER A 474 -16.11 -13.19 -12.72
N SER A 475 -16.29 -11.87 -12.73
CA SER A 475 -15.32 -10.92 -13.26
C SER A 475 -14.03 -10.96 -12.44
N PHE A 476 -14.11 -10.85 -11.11
CA PHE A 476 -12.92 -10.88 -10.26
C PHE A 476 -12.16 -12.21 -10.33
N LEU A 477 -12.85 -13.35 -10.28
CA LEU A 477 -12.21 -14.66 -10.36
C LEU A 477 -11.61 -14.91 -11.74
N TYR A 478 -12.27 -14.48 -12.82
CA TYR A 478 -11.72 -14.57 -14.16
C TYR A 478 -10.45 -13.72 -14.30
N GLY A 479 -10.51 -12.46 -13.86
CA GLY A 479 -9.36 -11.55 -13.91
C GLY A 479 -8.17 -12.09 -13.13
N TRP A 480 -8.42 -12.62 -11.93
CA TRP A 480 -7.39 -13.24 -11.11
C TRP A 480 -6.76 -14.46 -11.80
N ALA A 481 -7.59 -15.39 -12.29
CA ALA A 481 -7.11 -16.64 -12.90
C ALA A 481 -6.29 -16.43 -14.19
N HIS A 482 -6.38 -15.25 -14.80
CA HIS A 482 -5.70 -14.89 -16.04
C HIS A 482 -4.67 -13.76 -15.87
N GLY A 483 -4.39 -13.32 -14.64
CA GLY A 483 -3.44 -12.24 -14.37
C GLY A 483 -3.86 -10.89 -15.00
N LEU A 484 -5.15 -10.64 -15.14
CA LEU A 484 -5.70 -9.42 -15.71
C LEU A 484 -6.12 -8.44 -14.61
N THR A 485 -5.89 -7.14 -14.85
CA THR A 485 -6.48 -6.08 -14.05
C THR A 485 -7.98 -6.03 -14.27
N THR A 486 -8.73 -6.23 -13.19
CA THR A 486 -10.19 -6.05 -13.18
C THR A 486 -10.53 -4.59 -12.86
N LEU A 487 -11.10 -3.87 -13.82
CA LEU A 487 -11.63 -2.53 -13.60
C LEU A 487 -13.02 -2.62 -12.98
N THR A 488 -13.23 -1.97 -11.83
CA THR A 488 -14.51 -1.95 -11.12
C THR A 488 -14.86 -0.56 -10.62
N GLY A 489 -16.15 -0.29 -10.44
CA GLY A 489 -16.69 0.85 -9.69
C GLY A 489 -17.26 0.46 -8.34
N ASN A 490 -17.19 -0.82 -7.98
CA ASN A 490 -17.76 -1.34 -6.76
C ASN A 490 -16.73 -1.30 -5.63
N GLY A 491 -16.56 -0.12 -5.01
CA GLY A 491 -15.63 0.07 -3.91
C GLY A 491 -15.91 -0.82 -2.72
N ALA A 492 -17.18 -1.12 -2.43
CA ALA A 492 -17.55 -1.95 -1.29
C ALA A 492 -17.04 -3.40 -1.42
N VAL A 493 -17.15 -3.97 -2.62
CA VAL A 493 -16.77 -5.38 -2.87
C VAL A 493 -15.27 -5.51 -3.03
N SER A 494 -14.68 -4.65 -3.85
CA SER A 494 -13.25 -4.64 -4.12
C SER A 494 -12.43 -4.33 -2.87
N ARG A 495 -12.79 -3.27 -2.12
CA ARG A 495 -11.98 -2.83 -0.97
C ARG A 495 -12.25 -3.62 0.29
N TYR A 496 -13.51 -3.86 0.64
CA TYR A 496 -13.83 -4.46 1.94
C TYR A 496 -13.95 -5.97 1.87
N GLN A 497 -14.62 -6.53 0.86
CA GLN A 497 -14.90 -7.96 0.90
C GLN A 497 -13.74 -8.79 0.36
N ILE A 498 -13.18 -8.39 -0.78
CA ILE A 498 -12.05 -9.11 -1.38
C ILE A 498 -10.81 -9.01 -0.50
N ASN A 499 -10.39 -7.79 -0.13
CA ASN A 499 -9.18 -7.65 0.71
C ASN A 499 -9.36 -8.27 2.08
N ASP A 500 -10.51 -8.12 2.77
CA ASP A 500 -10.71 -8.74 4.09
C ASP A 500 -10.66 -10.28 4.02
N ARG A 501 -11.23 -10.89 2.97
CA ARG A 501 -11.15 -12.35 2.78
C ARG A 501 -9.74 -12.81 2.45
N LEU A 502 -9.00 -12.04 1.65
CA LEU A 502 -7.59 -12.30 1.36
C LEU A 502 -6.74 -12.14 2.62
N ASP A 503 -6.99 -11.13 3.44
CA ASP A 503 -6.25 -10.86 4.67
C ASP A 503 -6.57 -11.90 5.77
N GLN A 504 -7.78 -12.47 5.78
CA GLN A 504 -8.18 -13.57 6.66
C GLN A 504 -7.66 -14.93 6.18
N GLY A 505 -7.62 -15.14 4.86
CA GLY A 505 -7.22 -16.42 4.29
C GLY A 505 -5.72 -16.57 4.07
N GLY A 506 -5.02 -15.47 3.84
CA GLY A 506 -3.62 -15.45 3.43
C GLY A 506 -3.43 -15.96 2.00
N LEU A 507 -2.38 -15.47 1.35
CA LEU A 507 -1.80 -16.08 0.16
C LEU A 507 -0.54 -16.83 0.57
N GLY A 508 -0.30 -17.98 -0.06
CA GLY A 508 0.93 -18.75 0.07
C GLY A 508 2.14 -18.01 -0.53
N ASP A 509 3.34 -18.50 -0.23
CA ASP A 509 4.57 -17.91 -0.75
C ASP A 509 4.63 -18.05 -2.29
N GLY A 510 4.77 -16.91 -2.97
CA GLY A 510 4.79 -16.85 -4.44
C GLY A 510 3.42 -16.81 -5.10
N GLU A 511 2.33 -16.85 -4.33
CA GLU A 511 0.99 -16.62 -4.85
C GLU A 511 0.69 -15.11 -4.95
N GLU A 512 0.06 -14.71 -6.05
CA GLU A 512 -0.38 -13.33 -6.26
C GLU A 512 -1.89 -13.22 -6.04
N GLY A 513 -2.30 -12.14 -5.37
CA GLY A 513 -3.70 -11.82 -5.18
C GLY A 513 -4.37 -11.31 -6.46
N PRO A 514 -5.69 -11.16 -6.46
CA PRO A 514 -6.41 -10.59 -7.59
C PRO A 514 -5.97 -9.15 -7.83
N HIS A 515 -5.63 -8.84 -9.08
CA HIS A 515 -5.33 -7.47 -9.46
C HIS A 515 -6.61 -6.76 -9.89
N PHE A 516 -6.98 -5.69 -9.18
CA PHE A 516 -8.13 -4.87 -9.53
C PHE A 516 -7.85 -3.39 -9.33
N TRP A 517 -8.55 -2.59 -10.12
CA TRP A 517 -8.46 -1.14 -10.13
C TRP A 517 -9.85 -0.55 -9.95
N LEU A 518 -10.02 0.21 -8.87
CA LEU A 518 -11.25 0.95 -8.62
C LEU A 518 -11.16 2.30 -9.33
N LEU A 519 -11.97 2.49 -10.37
CA LEU A 519 -11.87 3.66 -11.23
C LEU A 519 -12.45 4.93 -10.61
N ALA A 520 -13.57 4.81 -9.91
CA ALA A 520 -14.28 5.95 -9.35
C ALA A 520 -14.88 5.58 -8.00
N GLN A 521 -15.11 6.59 -7.16
CA GLN A 521 -15.81 6.42 -5.89
C GLN A 521 -17.24 5.89 -6.12
N MET A 522 -17.87 6.27 -7.25
CA MET A 522 -19.12 5.70 -7.72
C MET A 522 -19.22 5.73 -9.26
N THR A 523 -19.45 4.58 -9.90
CA THR A 523 -19.85 4.53 -11.32
C THR A 523 -21.26 5.05 -11.52
N ARG A 524 -21.51 5.69 -12.66
CA ARG A 524 -22.87 6.12 -13.03
C ARG A 524 -23.81 4.92 -13.15
N VAL A 525 -24.98 5.04 -12.54
CA VAL A 525 -26.09 4.11 -12.77
C VAL A 525 -26.76 4.43 -14.10
N LEU A 526 -27.65 3.55 -14.58
CA LEU A 526 -28.49 3.89 -15.73
C LEU A 526 -29.44 5.04 -15.34
N TYR A 527 -29.63 6.00 -16.23
CA TYR A 527 -30.59 7.08 -16.02
C TYR A 527 -32.01 6.51 -15.93
N GLY A 528 -32.33 5.65 -16.90
CA GLY A 528 -33.50 4.77 -16.92
C GLY A 528 -34.87 5.45 -16.86
N ARG A 529 -35.93 4.63 -17.04
CA ARG A 529 -37.32 5.11 -16.98
C ARG A 529 -37.75 5.40 -15.53
N PRO A 530 -38.65 6.37 -15.30
CA PRO A 530 -39.21 6.62 -13.98
C PRO A 530 -39.90 5.35 -13.41
N ARG A 531 -39.92 5.23 -12.08
CA ARG A 531 -40.28 4.01 -11.33
C ARG A 531 -41.63 3.39 -11.72
N HIS A 532 -42.59 4.21 -12.13
CA HIS A 532 -43.94 3.79 -12.53
C HIS A 532 -44.00 3.09 -13.91
N LEU A 533 -42.93 3.14 -14.70
CA LEU A 533 -42.82 2.47 -16.01
C LEU A 533 -41.96 1.21 -15.96
N TRP A 534 -41.56 0.75 -14.77
CA TRP A 534 -40.81 -0.49 -14.61
C TRP A 534 -41.76 -1.67 -14.80
N THR A 535 -41.53 -2.47 -15.83
CA THR A 535 -42.17 -3.78 -15.96
C THR A 535 -41.48 -4.74 -14.99
N LEU A 536 -42.10 -4.97 -13.84
CA LEU A 536 -41.70 -6.05 -12.94
C LEU A 536 -42.07 -7.39 -13.59
N PRO A 537 -41.24 -8.45 -13.45
CA PRO A 537 -41.64 -9.79 -13.82
C PRO A 537 -42.81 -10.23 -12.92
N ASP A 538 -43.96 -10.50 -13.53
CA ASP A 538 -45.19 -11.11 -13.02
C ASP A 538 -45.36 -11.22 -11.48
N GLY A 539 -46.21 -10.36 -10.92
CA GLY A 539 -47.10 -10.78 -9.83
C GLY A 539 -46.93 -10.22 -8.41
N GLU A 540 -46.13 -9.18 -8.16
CA GLU A 540 -46.16 -8.49 -6.85
C GLU A 540 -46.97 -7.19 -6.92
N ASN A 541 -48.21 -7.29 -6.43
CA ASN A 541 -49.12 -6.17 -6.23
C ASN A 541 -48.46 -5.06 -5.40
N THR A 542 -48.71 -3.84 -5.83
CA THR A 542 -48.51 -2.60 -5.08
C THR A 542 -49.08 -2.75 -3.66
N VAL A 543 -48.21 -2.76 -2.65
CA VAL A 543 -48.63 -2.39 -1.30
C VAL A 543 -48.54 -0.87 -1.23
N ASP A 544 -49.70 -0.24 -1.09
CA ASP A 544 -49.87 1.19 -0.88
C ASP A 544 -48.84 1.71 0.13
N ALA A 545 -48.11 2.75 -0.28
CA ALA A 545 -47.33 3.56 0.63
C ALA A 545 -48.30 4.28 1.56
N GLY A 546 -48.44 3.76 2.79
CA GLY A 546 -49.11 4.45 3.87
C GLY A 546 -48.52 5.84 4.07
N THR A 547 -49.33 6.85 3.78
CA THR A 547 -49.12 8.24 4.17
C THR A 547 -48.92 8.31 5.69
N PRO A 548 -47.85 8.92 6.22
CA PRO A 548 -47.80 9.25 7.63
C PRO A 548 -48.71 10.47 7.85
N GLN A 549 -49.95 10.23 8.28
CA GLN A 549 -50.76 11.27 8.92
C GLN A 549 -50.15 11.56 10.29
N ASN A 550 -49.35 12.62 10.37
CA ASN A 550 -49.14 13.35 11.62
C ASN A 550 -50.26 14.40 11.70
N GLU A 551 -51.33 14.10 12.43
CA GLU A 551 -52.22 15.10 13.00
C GLU A 551 -52.15 15.03 14.53
N GLU A 552 -52.15 16.21 15.11
CA GLU A 552 -52.01 16.55 16.51
C GLU A 552 -53.12 15.96 17.39
N ALA A 553 -52.77 15.50 18.60
CA ALA A 553 -53.62 15.62 19.79
C ALA A 553 -52.83 15.26 21.05
N ILE A 554 -52.21 16.26 21.68
CA ILE A 554 -51.97 16.25 23.14
C ILE A 554 -52.90 17.30 23.73
N SER A 555 -54.05 16.86 24.23
CA SER A 555 -54.80 17.54 25.29
C SER A 555 -55.39 16.47 26.20
N GLY A 556 -55.09 16.54 27.50
CA GLY A 556 -55.59 15.63 28.53
C GLY A 556 -54.53 15.26 29.53
#